data_AF-A0A832GEG4-F1
#
_entry.id   AF-A0A832GEG4-F1
#
_cell.length_a   1.000
_cell.length_b   1.000
_cell.length_c   1.000
_cell.angle_alpha   90.00
_cell.angle_beta   90.00
_cell.angle_gamma   90.00
#
_symmetry.space_group_name_H-M   'P 1'
#
loop_
_entity.id
_entity.type
_entity.pdbx_description
1 polymer ?
#
loop_
_entity_poly.entity_id
_entity_poly.type
_entity_poly.pdbx_seq_one_letter_code
_entity_poly.pdbx_strand_id
1 'polypeptide(L)' 'MRLVVEDASPDASDRHSGDEQCVKLRRAIDRLPEAQRQVVLLRYYSGLKFVEIAELLGCPLNTALGRMHKAMLKLKQMMD' A
#
# COMPACT_ATOMS: atom_id res chain seq x y z
N MET A 1 -12.75 -36.15 -37.23
CA MET A 1 -13.00 -34.79 -36.72
C MET A 1 -12.07 -34.58 -35.53
N ARG A 2 -11.00 -33.81 -35.73
CA ARG A 2 -9.92 -33.61 -34.74
C ARG A 2 -10.35 -32.46 -33.83
N LEU A 3 -10.66 -32.73 -32.56
CA LEU A 3 -10.75 -31.67 -31.56
C LEU A 3 -9.33 -31.13 -31.35
N VAL A 4 -9.14 -29.87 -31.73
CA VAL A 4 -7.99 -29.08 -31.32
C VAL A 4 -8.21 -28.75 -29.86
N VAL A 5 -7.40 -29.35 -28.98
CA VAL A 5 -7.21 -28.84 -27.63
C VAL A 5 -6.24 -27.68 -27.76
N GLU A 6 -6.77 -26.47 -27.73
CA GLU A 6 -5.97 -25.25 -27.60
C GLU A 6 -5.53 -25.12 -26.13
N ASP A 7 -4.35 -25.68 -25.87
CA ASP A 7 -3.60 -25.51 -24.63
C ASP A 7 -2.95 -24.13 -24.63
N ALA A 8 -3.70 -23.11 -24.21
CA ALA A 8 -3.17 -21.77 -23.99
C ALA A 8 -3.73 -21.19 -22.69
N SER A 9 -3.22 -21.70 -21.57
CA SER A 9 -3.49 -21.16 -20.24
C SER A 9 -2.68 -19.86 -20.03
N PRO A 10 -3.30 -18.69 -19.79
CA PRO A 10 -2.58 -17.41 -19.76
C PRO A 10 -2.14 -16.99 -18.34
N ASP A 11 -1.59 -17.88 -17.50
CA ASP A 11 -1.70 -17.63 -16.05
C ASP A 11 -0.54 -18.07 -15.12
N ALA A 12 0.68 -18.24 -15.63
CA ALA A 12 1.86 -18.46 -14.78
C ALA A 12 2.68 -17.17 -14.54
N SER A 13 2.74 -16.28 -15.54
CA SER A 13 3.60 -15.10 -15.53
C SER A 13 2.99 -13.90 -14.79
N ASP A 14 1.66 -13.79 -14.77
CA ASP A 14 0.95 -12.64 -14.20
C ASP A 14 0.87 -12.73 -12.66
N ARG A 15 0.65 -13.94 -12.12
CA ARG A 15 0.63 -14.19 -10.66
C ARG A 15 1.95 -13.82 -9.98
N HIS A 16 3.08 -14.13 -10.62
CA HIS A 16 4.41 -13.80 -10.10
C HIS A 16 4.66 -12.29 -9.98
N SER A 17 4.13 -11.50 -10.92
CA SER A 17 4.34 -10.05 -10.96
C SER A 17 3.54 -9.33 -9.86
N GLY A 18 2.31 -9.78 -9.60
CA GLY A 18 1.46 -9.23 -8.54
C GLY A 18 2.03 -9.48 -7.14
N ASP A 19 2.55 -10.68 -6.89
CA ASP A 19 3.18 -11.03 -5.62
C ASP A 19 4.44 -10.18 -5.36
N GLU A 20 5.26 -9.95 -6.39
CA GLU A 20 6.46 -9.14 -6.26
C GLU A 20 6.13 -7.67 -5.93
N GLN A 21 5.11 -7.09 -6.55
CA GLN A 21 4.64 -5.73 -6.24
C GLN A 21 4.09 -5.62 -4.82
N CYS A 22 3.32 -6.62 -4.37
CA CYS A 22 2.80 -6.66 -3.00
C CYS A 22 3.93 -6.73 -1.97
N VAL A 23 4.96 -7.55 -2.22
CA VAL A 23 6.15 -7.64 -1.36
C VAL A 23 6.92 -6.32 -1.35
N LYS A 24 7.09 -5.67 -2.50
CA LYS A 24 7.75 -4.34 -2.60
C LYS A 24 6.99 -3.28 -1.81
N LEU A 25 5.67 -3.20 -1.97
CA LEU A 25 4.83 -2.25 -1.25
C LEU A 25 4.93 -2.46 0.26
N ARG A 26 4.85 -3.71 0.73
CA ARG A 26 4.95 -4.02 2.17
C ARG A 26 6.29 -3.59 2.75
N ARG A 27 7.39 -3.91 2.05
CA ARG A 27 8.74 -3.45 2.44
C ARG A 27 8.86 -1.93 2.45
N ALA A 28 8.23 -1.23 1.50
CA ALA A 28 8.22 0.23 1.45
C ALA A 28 7.47 0.84 2.64
N ILE A 29 6.30 0.28 3.00
CA ILE A 29 5.53 0.68 4.18
C ILE A 29 6.34 0.46 5.47
N ASP A 30 7.04 -0.67 5.59
CA ASP A 30 7.85 -0.97 6.77
C ASP A 30 9.02 0.00 6.97
N ARG A 31 9.54 0.57 5.88
CA ARG A 31 10.63 1.57 5.86
C ARG A 31 10.15 3.00 6.14
N LEU A 32 8.84 3.26 6.21
CA LEU A 32 8.34 4.57 6.57
C LEU A 32 8.70 4.91 8.03
N PRO A 33 9.01 6.19 8.34
CA PRO A 33 9.02 6.67 9.71
C PRO A 33 7.74 6.30 10.44
N GLU A 34 7.84 5.90 11.71
CA GLU A 34 6.73 5.35 12.49
C GLU A 34 5.46 6.20 12.42
N ALA A 35 5.59 7.51 12.64
CA ALA A 35 4.46 8.43 12.60
C ALA A 35 3.76 8.53 11.22
N GLN A 36 4.50 8.28 10.12
CA GLN A 36 3.95 8.23 8.76
C GLN A 36 3.28 6.88 8.51
N ARG A 37 3.93 5.79 8.91
CA ARG A 37 3.41 4.43 8.82
C ARG A 37 2.09 4.27 9.57
N GLN A 38 2.00 4.78 10.81
CA GLN A 38 0.78 4.72 11.61
C GLN A 38 -0.42 5.34 10.89
N VAL A 39 -0.25 6.53 10.31
CA VAL A 39 -1.34 7.20 9.58
C VAL A 39 -1.77 6.41 8.35
N VAL A 40 -0.83 5.80 7.61
CA VAL A 40 -1.15 4.92 6.48
C VAL A 40 -1.93 3.70 6.95
N LEU A 41 -1.44 3.01 7.98
CA LEU A 41 -2.07 1.78 8.47
C LEU A 41 -3.49 2.05 8.98
N LEU A 42 -3.68 3.07 9.81
CA LEU A 42 -4.99 3.42 10.35
C LEU A 42 -5.96 3.87 9.25
N ARG A 43 -5.48 4.57 8.22
CA ARG A 43 -6.34 4.99 7.11
C ARG A 43 -6.80 3.81 6.26
N TYR A 44 -5.89 2.93 5.88
CA TYR A 44 -6.17 1.89 4.89
C TYR A 44 -6.64 0.57 5.50
N TYR A 45 -6.08 0.14 6.63
CA TYR A 45 -6.47 -1.10 7.29
C TYR A 45 -7.60 -0.91 8.29
N SER A 46 -7.65 0.23 8.99
CA SER A 46 -8.71 0.52 9.97
C SER A 46 -9.84 1.39 9.41
N GLY A 47 -9.69 1.94 8.20
CA GLY A 47 -10.72 2.76 7.54
C GLY A 47 -11.00 4.11 8.20
N LEU A 48 -10.16 4.54 9.14
CA LEU A 48 -10.41 5.74 9.95
C LEU A 48 -10.31 7.02 9.12
N LYS A 49 -11.10 8.03 9.50
CA LYS A 49 -10.99 9.41 9.00
C LYS A 49 -9.78 10.09 9.62
N PHE A 50 -9.23 11.09 8.93
CA PHE A 50 -8.06 11.82 9.44
C PHE A 50 -8.31 12.52 10.78
N VAL A 51 -9.55 12.91 11.08
CA VAL A 51 -9.94 13.46 12.39
C VAL A 51 -9.79 12.40 13.48
N GLU A 52 -10.34 11.21 13.28
CA GLU A 52 -10.24 10.09 14.22
C GLU A 52 -8.79 9.63 14.40
N ILE A 53 -8.00 9.63 13.32
CA ILE A 53 -6.56 9.32 13.37
C ILE A 53 -5.80 10.38 14.18
N ALA A 54 -6.13 11.65 13.99
CA ALA A 54 -5.49 12.76 14.69
C ALA A 54 -5.77 12.69 16.20
N GLU A 55 -7.03 12.41 16.57
CA GLU A 55 -7.44 12.18 17.95
C GLU A 55 -6.72 10.97 18.57
N LEU A 56 -6.71 9.83 17.87
CA LEU A 56 -6.07 8.60 18.34
C LEU A 56 -4.56 8.75 18.55
N LEU A 57 -3.89 9.51 17.67
CA LEU A 57 -2.44 9.77 17.75
C LEU A 57 -2.09 10.99 18.61
N GLY A 58 -3.07 11.68 19.21
CA GLY A 58 -2.85 12.86 20.04
C GLY A 58 -2.13 13.99 19.31
N CYS A 59 -2.45 14.22 18.03
CA CYS A 59 -1.80 15.24 17.20
C CYS A 59 -2.82 16.11 16.44
N PRO A 60 -2.46 17.33 16.01
CA PRO A 60 -3.35 18.15 15.19
C PRO A 60 -3.75 17.47 13.87
N LEU A 61 -4.96 17.74 13.38
CA LEU A 61 -5.46 17.22 12.09
C LEU A 61 -4.49 17.49 10.93
N ASN A 62 -3.96 18.72 10.86
CA ASN A 62 -2.99 19.10 9.83
C ASN A 62 -1.67 18.33 9.94
N THR A 63 -1.30 17.91 11.15
CA THR A 63 -0.13 17.05 11.39
C THR A 63 -0.38 15.64 10.85
N ALA A 64 -1.56 15.05 11.09
CA ALA A 64 -1.94 13.76 10.52
C ALA A 64 -1.99 13.81 8.98
N LEU A 65 -2.60 14.84 8.40
CA LEU A 65 -2.62 15.08 6.95
C LEU A 65 -1.20 15.25 6.38
N GLY A 66 -0.35 16.03 7.04
CA GLY A 66 1.05 16.22 6.63
C GLY A 66 1.87 14.93 6.71
N ARG A 67 1.65 14.10 7.74
CA ARG A 67 2.27 12.77 7.86
C ARG A 67 1.83 11.86 6.72
N MET A 68 0.53 11.84 6.38
CA MET A 68 0.02 11.08 5.24
C MET A 68 0.65 11.53 3.93
N HIS A 69 0.65 12.83 3.64
CA HIS A 69 1.23 13.36 2.42
C HIS A 69 2.71 12.97 2.26
N LYS A 70 3.51 13.13 3.33
CA LYS A 70 4.92 12.71 3.34
C LYS A 70 5.07 11.20 3.16
N ALA A 71 4.18 10.40 3.74
CA ALA A 71 4.18 8.95 3.56
C ALA A 71 3.98 8.58 2.09
N MET A 72 2.97 9.13 1.43
CA MET A 72 2.66 8.84 0.03
C MET A 72 3.79 9.25 -0.93
N LEU A 73 4.41 10.41 -0.70
CA LEU A 73 5.58 10.84 -1.49
C LEU A 73 6.75 9.86 -1.36
N LYS A 74 7.04 9.40 -0.13
CA LYS A 74 8.12 8.42 0.10
C LYS A 74 7.81 7.07 -0.49
N LEU A 75 6.58 6.58 -0.35
CA LEU A 75 6.17 5.31 -0.94
C LEU A 75 6.33 5.35 -2.46
N LYS A 76 5.88 6.44 -3.11
CA LYS A 76 6.10 6.65 -4.53
C LYS A 76 7.58 6.60 -4.90
N GLN A 77 8.44 7.36 -4.21
CA GLN A 77 9.89 7.36 -4.45
C GLN A 77 10.58 5.99 -4.24
N MET A 78 10.01 5.11 -3.42
CA MET A 78 10.55 3.76 -3.18
C MET A 78 10.03 2.71 -4.16
N MET A 79 8.97 3.04 -4.91
CA MET A 79 8.27 2.13 -5.83
C MET A 79 8.47 2.49 -7.30
N ASP A 80 8.84 3.75 -7.59
CA ASP A 80 9.48 4.15 -8.86
C ASP A 80 10.88 3.51 -8.98
#